data_AF-A0A0F2S8G3-F1
#
_entry.id   AF-A0A0F2S8G3-F1
#
_cell.length_a   1.000
_cell.length_b   1.000
_cell.length_c   1.000
_cell.angle_alpha   90.00
_cell.angle_beta   90.00
_cell.angle_gamma   90.00
#
_symmetry.space_group_name_H-M   'P 1'
#
loop_
_entity.id
_entity.type
_entity.pdbx_description
1 polymer ?
#
loop_
_entity_poly.entity_id
_entity_poly.type
_entity_poly.pdbx_seq_one_letter_code
_entity_poly.pdbx_strand_id
1 'polypeptide(L)'
;MLTYVLNQNGKPLMPCKSSKARRLLKQSKAKVVKLEPFTLQLLHGSSGYKQEITLGVDAGSKMIGLSATTENNELYSADIQLRNDVVDLLSTRRQNRRTRRNRLRYRKPRFLNRVKSKNKGWLAPSIENKIQTHLT
;
A
#
# COMPACT_ATOMS: atom_id res chain seq x y z
N MET A 1 -3.56 20.36 -6.50
CA MET A 1 -4.13 18.99 -6.57
C MET A 1 -4.48 18.66 -8.02
N LEU A 2 -3.89 17.59 -8.53
CA LEU A 2 -4.17 17.05 -9.86
C LEU A 2 -5.39 16.12 -9.81
N THR A 3 -6.11 16.02 -10.92
CA THR A 3 -7.23 15.10 -11.09
C THR A 3 -6.88 14.09 -12.17
N TYR A 4 -6.93 12.81 -11.82
CA TYR A 4 -6.65 11.71 -12.75
C TYR A 4 -7.82 11.52 -13.71
N VAL A 5 -7.50 11.19 -14.96
CA VAL A 5 -8.49 11.11 -16.03
C VAL A 5 -8.41 9.77 -16.73
N LEU A 6 -9.56 9.11 -16.85
CA LEU A 6 -9.78 7.95 -17.69
C LEU A 6 -10.57 8.38 -18.93
N ASN A 7 -10.26 7.78 -20.07
CA ASN A 7 -11.07 7.94 -21.27
C ASN A 7 -12.39 7.16 -21.17
N GLN A 8 -13.25 7.27 -22.18
CA GLN A 8 -14.53 6.53 -22.24
C GLN A 8 -14.36 5.01 -22.08
N ASN A 9 -13.25 4.47 -22.60
CA ASN A 9 -12.91 3.04 -22.56
C ASN A 9 -12.18 2.62 -21.26
N GLY A 10 -12.06 3.50 -20.26
CA GLY A 10 -11.39 3.21 -18.99
C GLY A 10 -9.86 3.20 -19.04
N LYS A 11 -9.24 3.61 -20.15
CA LYS A 11 -7.79 3.74 -20.27
C LYS A 11 -7.30 5.06 -19.67
N PRO A 12 -6.16 5.09 -18.96
CA PRO A 12 -5.64 6.30 -18.34
C PRO A 12 -5.13 7.30 -19.37
N LEU A 13 -5.32 8.59 -19.07
CA LEU A 13 -4.80 9.76 -19.77
C LEU A 13 -3.99 10.63 -18.80
N MET A 14 -3.32 11.67 -19.34
CA MET A 14 -2.63 12.64 -18.48
C MET A 14 -3.59 13.32 -17.50
N PRO A 15 -3.16 13.51 -16.24
CA PRO A 15 -3.97 14.20 -15.25
C PRO A 15 -4.20 15.65 -15.65
N CYS A 16 -5.28 16.23 -15.14
CA CYS A 16 -5.65 17.61 -15.42
C CYS A 16 -5.75 18.46 -14.16
N LYS A 17 -5.72 19.78 -14.33
CA LYS A 17 -5.97 20.72 -13.24
C LYS A 17 -7.42 20.57 -12.74
N SER A 18 -7.63 20.71 -11.44
CA SER A 18 -8.94 20.62 -10.79
C SER A 18 -9.98 21.58 -11.39
N SER A 19 -9.56 22.74 -11.91
CA SER A 19 -10.42 23.69 -12.62
C SER A 19 -11.04 23.09 -13.89
N LYS A 20 -10.26 22.34 -14.67
CA LYS A 20 -10.73 21.63 -15.87
C LYS A 20 -11.67 20.49 -15.48
N ALA A 21 -11.29 19.71 -14.48
CA ALA A 21 -12.12 18.64 -13.92
C ALA A 21 -13.51 19.14 -13.49
N ARG A 22 -13.57 20.25 -12.74
CA ARG A 22 -14.85 20.86 -12.31
C ARG A 22 -15.71 21.32 -13.48
N ARG A 23 -15.11 21.91 -14.52
CA ARG A 23 -15.84 22.31 -15.74
C ARG A 23 -16.42 21.09 -16.47
N LEU A 24 -15.67 20.00 -16.58
CA LEU A 24 -16.14 18.76 -17.21
C LEU A 24 -17.32 18.16 -16.45
N LEU A 25 -17.27 18.16 -15.11
CA LEU A 25 -18.37 17.70 -14.27
C LEU A 25 -19.61 18.61 -14.40
N LYS A 26 -19.43 19.93 -14.34
CA LYS A 26 -20.54 20.89 -14.48
C LYS A 26 -21.23 20.80 -15.85
N GLN A 27 -20.47 20.45 -16.89
CA GLN A 27 -20.98 20.24 -18.25
C GLN A 27 -21.49 18.81 -18.48
N SER A 28 -21.53 17.95 -17.46
CA SER A 28 -21.93 16.54 -17.57
C SER A 28 -21.16 15.75 -18.63
N LYS A 29 -19.88 16.11 -18.87
CA LYS A 29 -19.00 15.43 -19.85
C LYS A 29 -18.13 14.34 -19.23
N ALA A 30 -18.10 14.26 -17.91
CA ALA A 30 -17.34 13.30 -17.15
C ALA A 30 -18.13 12.85 -15.92
N LYS A 31 -17.79 11.66 -15.41
CA LYS A 31 -18.31 11.13 -14.14
C LYS A 31 -17.16 10.88 -13.18
N VAL A 32 -17.44 10.99 -11.88
CA VAL A 32 -16.48 10.61 -10.84
C VAL A 32 -16.45 9.08 -10.74
N VAL A 33 -15.26 8.49 -10.74
CA VAL A 33 -15.07 7.04 -10.57
C VAL A 33 -14.46 6.72 -9.22
N LYS A 34 -13.50 7.53 -8.77
CA LYS A 34 -12.80 7.34 -7.50
C LYS A 34 -12.62 8.68 -6.80
N LEU A 35 -12.80 8.70 -5.48
CA LEU A 35 -12.56 9.91 -4.67
C LEU A 35 -11.09 10.05 -4.29
N GLU A 36 -10.40 8.93 -4.02
CA GLU A 36 -9.00 8.95 -3.60
C GLU A 36 -8.16 7.84 -4.28
N PRO A 37 -7.18 8.22 -5.12
CA PRO A 37 -6.99 9.56 -5.66
C PRO A 37 -8.18 10.01 -6.53
N PHE A 38 -8.49 11.31 -6.56
CA PHE A 38 -9.66 11.83 -7.27
C PHE A 38 -9.53 11.59 -8.77
N THR A 39 -10.43 10.75 -9.30
CA THR A 39 -10.36 10.22 -10.66
C THR A 39 -11.69 10.42 -11.37
N LEU A 40 -11.61 11.03 -12.56
CA LEU A 40 -12.73 11.23 -13.46
C LEU A 40 -12.65 10.29 -14.66
N GLN A 41 -13.79 9.86 -15.16
CA GLN A 41 -13.91 9.19 -16.44
C GLN A 41 -14.71 10.06 -17.41
N LEU A 42 -14.14 10.30 -18.59
CA LEU A 42 -14.84 11.01 -19.66
C LEU A 42 -15.96 10.14 -20.23
N LEU A 43 -17.12 10.74 -20.50
CA LEU A 43 -18.25 10.05 -21.13
C LEU A 43 -18.11 9.95 -22.65
N HIS A 44 -17.33 10.86 -23.24
CA HIS A 44 -17.07 10.93 -24.67
C HIS A 44 -15.59 11.14 -24.92
N GLY A 45 -15.09 10.52 -25.98
CA GLY A 45 -13.69 10.64 -26.41
C GLY A 45 -12.82 9.48 -25.89
N SER A 46 -12.00 8.96 -26.79
CA SER A 46 -11.13 7.80 -26.55
C SER A 46 -9.65 8.12 -26.73
N SER A 47 -9.32 9.15 -27.52
CA SER A 47 -7.95 9.64 -27.74
C SER A 47 -7.59 10.75 -26.75
N GLY A 48 -6.35 10.74 -26.30
CA GLY A 48 -5.82 11.78 -25.43
C GLY A 48 -4.31 11.67 -25.34
N TYR A 49 -3.68 12.80 -25.03
CA TYR A 49 -2.24 12.90 -24.91
C TYR A 49 -1.72 12.08 -23.72
N LYS A 50 -0.60 11.41 -23.94
CA LYS A 50 0.20 10.67 -22.95
C LYS A 50 1.65 11.09 -23.12
N GLN A 51 2.34 11.22 -22.00
CA GLN A 51 3.79 11.39 -21.98
C GLN A 51 4.39 10.33 -21.08
N GLU A 52 5.68 10.06 -21.25
CA GLU A 52 6.40 9.14 -20.38
C GLU A 52 6.53 9.74 -18.97
N ILE A 53 6.44 8.88 -17.97
CA ILE A 53 6.47 9.24 -16.56
C ILE A 53 7.50 8.33 -15.90
N THR A 54 8.38 8.92 -15.11
CA THR A 54 9.35 8.18 -14.31
C THR A 54 8.75 7.89 -12.95
N LEU A 55 8.78 6.63 -12.54
CA LEU A 55 8.36 6.21 -11.20
C LEU A 55 9.60 6.11 -10.30
N GLY A 56 9.64 6.96 -9.26
CA GLY A 56 10.57 6.83 -8.15
C GLY A 56 9.92 6.01 -7.02
N VAL A 57 10.63 4.98 -6.56
CA VAL A 57 10.22 4.17 -5.41
C VAL A 57 11.34 4.20 -4.39
N ASP A 58 11.08 4.78 -3.23
CA ASP A 58 12.00 4.75 -2.08
C ASP A 58 11.47 3.76 -1.04
N ALA A 59 12.07 2.57 -1.02
CA ALA A 59 11.66 1.47 -0.16
C ALA A 59 12.39 1.52 1.19
N GLY A 60 11.94 2.40 2.08
CA GLY A 60 12.43 2.46 3.46
C GLY A 60 11.90 1.34 4.35
N SER A 61 12.60 1.08 5.47
CA SER A 61 12.23 0.01 6.41
C SER A 61 10.94 0.28 7.20
N LYS A 62 10.55 1.55 7.35
CA LYS A 62 9.34 1.99 8.06
C LYS A 62 8.33 2.69 7.17
N MET A 63 8.81 3.38 6.14
CA MET A 63 7.97 4.11 5.19
C MET A 63 8.42 3.77 3.78
N ILE A 64 7.47 3.62 2.88
CA ILE A 64 7.73 3.50 1.45
C ILE A 64 7.20 4.78 0.79
N GLY A 65 8.10 5.52 0.13
CA GLY A 65 7.76 6.70 -0.66
C GLY A 65 7.57 6.32 -2.12
N LEU A 66 6.51 6.81 -2.74
CA LEU A 66 6.21 6.65 -4.16
C LEU A 66 6.07 8.04 -4.77
N SER A 67 6.78 8.30 -5.86
CA SER A 67 6.64 9.53 -6.63
C SER A 67 6.60 9.21 -8.12
N ALA A 68 5.65 9.81 -8.84
CA ALA A 68 5.59 9.71 -10.30
C ALA A 68 5.83 11.10 -10.88
N THR A 69 6.96 11.25 -11.58
CA THR A 69 7.44 12.54 -12.08
C THR A 69 7.55 12.56 -13.59
N THR A 70 7.44 13.77 -14.09
CA THR A 70 7.75 14.13 -15.48
C THR A 70 8.86 15.16 -15.42
N GLU A 71 9.49 15.51 -16.54
CA GLU A 71 10.64 16.44 -16.54
C GLU A 71 10.35 17.75 -15.78
N ASN A 72 9.11 18.22 -15.84
CA ASN A 72 8.73 19.53 -15.32
C ASN A 72 7.91 19.46 -14.02
N ASN A 73 7.19 18.37 -13.77
CA ASN A 73 6.18 18.32 -12.69
C ASN A 73 6.09 16.93 -12.05
N GLU A 74 5.87 16.91 -10.74
CA GLU A 74 5.42 15.73 -9.99
C GLU A 74 3.90 15.55 -10.15
N LEU A 75 3.49 14.36 -10.61
CA LEU A 75 2.10 14.04 -10.90
C LEU A 75 1.40 13.32 -9.74
N TYR A 76 2.15 12.47 -9.04
CA TYR A 76 1.67 11.65 -7.94
C TYR A 76 2.74 11.56 -6.88
N SER A 77 2.33 11.67 -5.62
CA SER A 77 3.16 11.38 -4.46
C SER A 77 2.32 10.63 -3.43
N ALA A 78 2.92 9.62 -2.80
CA ALA A 78 2.30 8.88 -1.72
C ALA A 78 3.35 8.31 -0.79
N ASP A 79 3.05 8.39 0.50
CA ASP A 79 3.84 7.77 1.56
C ASP A 79 3.02 6.67 2.22
N ILE A 80 3.61 5.48 2.33
CA ILE A 80 2.98 4.31 2.92
C ILE A 80 3.73 3.99 4.21
N GLN A 81 3.03 4.06 5.34
CA GLN A 81 3.58 3.64 6.63
C GLN A 81 3.48 2.11 6.77
N LEU A 82 4.64 1.47 6.93
CA LEU A 82 4.74 0.03 7.14
C LEU A 82 4.49 -0.36 8.59
N ARG A 83 3.99 -1.59 8.76
CA ARG A 83 3.72 -2.20 10.05
C ARG A 83 5.02 -2.60 10.77
N ASN A 84 5.30 -1.98 11.92
CA ASN A 84 6.54 -2.18 12.69
C ASN A 84 6.35 -2.78 14.09
N ASP A 85 5.11 -2.91 14.58
CA ASP A 85 4.73 -3.44 15.90
C ASP A 85 4.93 -4.96 16.04
N VAL A 86 5.17 -5.68 14.94
CA VAL A 86 5.20 -7.15 14.90
C VAL A 86 6.24 -7.73 15.87
N VAL A 87 7.42 -7.11 15.97
CA VAL A 87 8.50 -7.59 16.85
C VAL A 87 8.08 -7.47 18.32
N ASP A 88 7.48 -6.35 18.69
CA ASP A 88 7.03 -6.10 20.05
C ASP A 88 5.86 -7.01 20.43
N LEU A 89 4.88 -7.17 19.54
CA LEU A 89 3.77 -8.11 19.78
C LEU A 89 4.25 -9.55 19.93
N LEU A 90 5.27 -9.98 19.16
CA LEU A 90 5.88 -11.30 19.30
C LEU A 90 6.66 -11.43 20.62
N SER A 91 7.32 -10.37 21.08
CA SER A 91 8.07 -10.35 22.34
C SER A 91 7.11 -10.43 23.55
N THR A 92 6.05 -9.62 23.56
CA THR A 92 4.99 -9.66 24.57
C THR A 92 4.30 -11.02 24.60
N ARG A 93 3.96 -11.58 23.42
CA ARG A 93 3.39 -12.93 23.31
C ARG A 93 4.33 -13.99 23.90
N ARG A 94 5.64 -13.88 23.65
CA ARG A 94 6.66 -14.78 24.20
C ARG A 94 6.71 -14.67 25.72
N GLN A 95 6.72 -13.46 26.27
CA GLN A 95 6.76 -13.18 27.70
C GLN A 95 5.52 -13.74 28.40
N ASN A 96 4.32 -13.41 27.92
CA ASN A 96 3.05 -13.91 28.47
C ASN A 96 2.98 -15.45 28.46
N ARG A 97 3.55 -16.10 27.43
CA ARG A 97 3.66 -17.56 27.38
C ARG A 97 4.66 -18.11 28.40
N ARG A 98 5.79 -17.43 28.64
CA ARG A 98 6.79 -17.82 29.65
C ARG A 98 6.20 -17.72 31.05
N THR A 99 5.57 -16.58 31.37
CA THR A 99 4.93 -16.35 32.67
C THR A 99 3.88 -17.42 32.98
N ARG A 100 2.98 -17.74 32.03
CA ARG A 100 1.98 -18.81 32.20
C ARG A 100 2.58 -20.19 32.41
N ARG A 101 3.74 -20.50 31.81
CA ARG A 101 4.43 -21.78 32.00
C ARG A 101 5.21 -21.87 33.30
N ASN A 102 5.55 -20.73 33.91
CA ASN A 102 6.24 -20.70 35.19
C ASN A 102 5.24 -20.67 36.36
N ARG A 103 4.07 -20.05 36.17
CA ARG A 103 2.95 -20.04 37.14
C ARG A 103 2.13 -21.32 37.05
N LEU A 104 2.70 -22.46 37.41
CA LEU A 104 2.00 -23.74 37.38
C LEU A 104 1.56 -24.14 38.80
N ARG A 105 0.27 -24.44 38.97
CA ARG A 105 -0.25 -25.03 40.21
C ARG A 105 -0.34 -26.57 40.12
N TYR A 106 -0.57 -27.16 38.94
CA TYR A 106 -0.85 -28.61 38.81
C TYR A 106 -0.44 -29.26 37.47
N ARG A 107 0.14 -28.56 36.49
CA ARG A 107 0.46 -29.16 35.17
C ARG A 107 1.88 -28.85 34.70
N LYS A 108 2.66 -29.86 34.30
CA LYS A 108 4.02 -29.66 33.79
C LYS A 108 4.05 -28.85 32.47
N PRO A 109 5.06 -27.97 32.25
CA PRO A 109 5.17 -27.18 31.05
C PRO A 109 5.59 -28.05 29.84
N ARG A 110 4.97 -27.82 28.67
CA ARG A 110 5.31 -28.52 27.42
C ARG A 110 6.16 -27.61 26.51
N PHE A 111 7.48 -27.72 26.62
CA PHE A 111 8.44 -26.90 25.85
C PHE A 111 8.65 -27.39 24.41
N LEU A 112 8.50 -28.69 24.16
CA LEU A 112 8.81 -29.34 22.88
C LEU A 112 7.73 -29.17 21.79
N ASN A 113 6.56 -28.59 22.11
CA ASN A 113 5.44 -28.42 21.16
C ASN A 113 5.67 -27.32 20.10
N ARG A 114 6.92 -26.90 19.86
CA ARG A 114 7.27 -25.94 18.81
C ARG A 114 7.48 -26.67 17.47
N VAL A 115 6.39 -27.20 16.92
CA VAL A 115 6.46 -27.98 15.66
C VAL A 115 6.66 -27.04 14.46
N LYS A 116 5.97 -25.89 14.42
CA LYS A 116 6.03 -24.94 13.29
C LYS A 116 7.45 -24.49 12.90
N SER A 117 8.33 -24.22 13.87
CA SER A 117 9.70 -23.76 13.60
C SER A 117 10.63 -24.87 13.08
N LYS A 118 10.19 -26.13 13.09
CA LYS A 118 10.95 -27.27 12.57
C LYS A 118 10.60 -27.57 11.10
N ASN A 119 9.57 -26.92 10.57
CA ASN A 119 9.16 -27.12 9.18
C ASN A 119 10.14 -26.39 8.24
N LYS A 120 10.51 -27.06 7.14
CA LYS A 120 11.32 -26.44 6.08
C LYS A 120 10.57 -25.24 5.49
N GLY A 121 11.27 -24.12 5.29
CA GLY A 121 10.68 -22.88 4.77
C GLY A 121 9.97 -22.02 5.82
N TRP A 122 10.03 -22.37 7.10
CA TRP A 122 9.47 -21.52 8.15
C TRP A 122 10.25 -20.21 8.29
N LEU A 123 9.57 -19.09 8.10
CA LEU A 123 10.09 -17.75 8.39
C LEU A 123 9.44 -17.21 9.67
N ALA A 124 10.18 -16.36 10.38
CA ALA A 124 9.59 -15.60 11.48
C ALA A 124 8.53 -14.63 10.91
N PRO A 125 7.38 -14.42 11.58
CA PRO A 125 6.34 -13.54 11.06
C PRO A 125 6.80 -12.11 10.77
N SER A 126 7.83 -11.63 11.48
CA SER A 126 8.44 -10.32 11.23
C SER A 126 9.20 -10.25 9.90
N ILE A 127 9.83 -11.35 9.48
CA ILE A 127 10.57 -11.45 8.22
C ILE A 127 9.58 -11.63 7.08
N GLU A 128 8.59 -12.50 7.26
CA GLU A 128 7.50 -12.74 6.30
C GLU A 128 6.75 -11.43 5.98
N ASN A 129 6.42 -10.64 7.00
CA ASN A 129 5.80 -9.33 6.81
C ASN A 129 6.67 -8.38 5.96
N LYS A 130 7.99 -8.34 6.17
CA LYS A 130 8.89 -7.50 5.37
C LYS A 130 8.98 -7.95 3.90
N ILE A 131 8.98 -9.26 3.67
CA ILE A 131 8.98 -9.82 2.31
C ILE A 131 7.68 -9.41 1.60
N GLN A 132 6.54 -9.61 2.27
CA GLN A 132 5.23 -9.25 1.73
C GLN A 132 5.08 -7.75 1.46
N THR A 133 5.73 -6.87 2.22
CA THR A 133 5.61 -5.42 2.00
C THR A 133 6.49 -4.87 0.87
N HIS A 134 7.58 -5.57 0.52
CA HIS A 134 8.56 -5.06 -0.46
C HIS A 134 8.59 -5.82 -1.78
N LEU A 135 8.18 -7.09 -1.80
CA LEU A 135 8.35 -7.97 -2.95
C LEU A 135 7.05 -8.50 -3.55
N THR A 136 5.91 -8.35 -2.85
CA THR A 136 4.62 -8.97 -3.22
C THR A 136 3.53 -7.92 -3.30
#